data_AF-A0A6P6RZG5-F1
#
_entry.id   AF-A0A6P6RZG5-F1
#
_cell.length_a   1.000
_cell.length_b   1.000
_cell.length_c   1.000
_cell.angle_alpha   90.00
_cell.angle_beta   90.00
_cell.angle_gamma   90.00
#
_symmetry.space_group_name_H-M   'P 1'
#
loop_
_entity.id
_entity.type
_entity.pdbx_description
1 polymer ?
#
loop_
_entity_poly.entity_id
_entity_poly.type
_entity_poly.pdbx_seq_one_letter_code
_entity_poly.pdbx_strand_id
1 'polypeptide(L)'
;MGDVDNPQCLEGTALYADFPRATSSLPSADCRSVHSHFEGTASPGIRGSLAVSPSTGGANLLLPPDESNSRSAVSREALDRVAELVKNNELFAFIKGSPEEPQCGFSRVVIQVLRACGVTSIPYQDVLLDPELRAAVRVYGQWETFPQVYIHQELIGGADILLDMFKKQTLQELLQKHSLVQEDSAHP
;
A
#
# COMPACT_ATOMS: atom_id res chain seq x y z
N MET A 1 2.25 56.80 -32.56
CA MET A 1 2.33 55.50 -31.88
C MET A 1 0.98 54.83 -32.04
N GLY A 2 0.79 54.14 -33.17
CA GLY A 2 -0.44 53.44 -33.53
C GLY A 2 -0.26 51.93 -33.42
N ASP A 3 -1.36 51.28 -32.99
CA ASP A 3 -1.96 50.04 -33.50
C ASP A 3 -1.01 48.86 -33.82
N VAL A 4 -1.01 47.77 -33.06
CA VAL A 4 -1.98 46.65 -33.11
C VAL A 4 -2.12 46.11 -34.53
N ASP A 5 -1.19 45.22 -34.86
CA ASP A 5 -1.20 44.25 -35.96
C ASP A 5 -0.46 43.01 -35.39
N ASN A 6 -0.85 41.75 -35.56
CA ASN A 6 -1.96 41.07 -36.21
C ASN A 6 -1.76 39.55 -35.90
N PRO A 7 -2.48 38.57 -36.47
CA PRO A 7 -3.21 37.57 -35.69
C PRO A 7 -2.68 36.16 -35.97
N GLN A 8 -3.25 35.15 -35.31
CA GLN A 8 -3.95 34.05 -36.00
C GLN A 8 -4.50 33.07 -34.96
N CYS A 9 -5.82 33.13 -34.83
CA CYS A 9 -6.65 32.06 -34.31
C CYS A 9 -6.92 31.02 -35.42
N LEU A 10 -7.35 29.84 -34.97
CA LEU A 10 -8.18 28.83 -35.65
C LEU A 10 -7.50 27.83 -36.58
N GLU A 11 -7.22 26.65 -36.02
CA GLU A 11 -7.87 25.37 -36.39
C GLU A 11 -7.99 24.58 -35.07
N GLY A 12 -9.12 24.07 -34.57
CA GLY A 12 -10.34 23.65 -35.25
C GLY A 12 -10.29 22.16 -35.58
N THR A 13 -10.37 21.26 -34.59
CA THR A 13 -11.00 19.93 -34.78
C THR A 13 -11.47 19.39 -33.43
N ALA A 14 -12.79 19.43 -33.27
CA ALA A 14 -13.52 18.57 -32.36
C ALA A 14 -13.36 17.11 -32.78
N LEU A 15 -13.12 16.22 -31.81
CA LEU A 15 -13.70 14.88 -31.84
C LEU A 15 -13.81 14.38 -30.40
N TYR A 16 -14.95 14.76 -29.83
CA TYR A 16 -15.61 14.09 -28.74
C TYR A 16 -15.96 12.66 -29.21
N ALA A 17 -15.31 11.66 -28.63
CA ALA A 17 -15.73 10.26 -28.70
C ALA A 17 -15.92 9.82 -27.24
N ASP A 18 -17.15 9.95 -26.73
CA ASP A 18 -18.18 8.92 -26.72
C ASP A 18 -17.89 7.81 -25.69
N PHE A 19 -18.69 7.87 -24.64
CA PHE A 19 -18.89 6.88 -23.60
C PHE A 19 -19.12 5.48 -24.17
N PRO A 20 -18.66 4.43 -23.47
CA PRO A 20 -19.54 3.29 -23.24
C PRO A 20 -20.00 3.21 -21.78
N ARG A 21 -21.29 3.48 -21.61
CA ARG A 21 -22.13 3.13 -20.47
C ARG A 21 -22.11 1.60 -20.29
N ALA A 22 -21.32 1.10 -19.34
CA ALA A 22 -21.36 -0.30 -18.96
C ALA A 22 -22.64 -0.57 -18.14
N THR A 23 -23.63 -1.15 -18.81
CA THR A 23 -24.87 -1.63 -18.23
C THR A 23 -24.65 -2.99 -17.55
N SER A 24 -25.02 -3.06 -16.28
CA SER A 24 -25.68 -4.20 -15.61
C SER A 24 -25.32 -5.62 -16.09
N SER A 25 -24.56 -6.35 -15.28
CA SER A 25 -24.94 -7.70 -14.82
C SER A 25 -24.01 -8.16 -13.70
N LEU A 26 -24.56 -8.14 -12.49
CA LEU A 26 -24.06 -8.86 -11.31
C LEU A 26 -24.30 -10.36 -11.52
N PRO A 27 -23.34 -11.24 -11.23
CA PRO A 27 -23.65 -12.58 -10.79
C PRO A 27 -23.78 -12.61 -9.26
N SER A 28 -24.93 -13.12 -8.86
CA SER A 28 -25.43 -13.33 -7.51
C SER A 28 -24.46 -14.07 -6.60
N ALA A 29 -24.53 -13.71 -5.32
CA ALA A 29 -24.04 -14.51 -4.21
C ALA A 29 -24.64 -15.91 -4.25
N ASP A 30 -23.82 -16.92 -3.94
CA ASP A 30 -24.30 -18.13 -3.29
C ASP A 30 -23.49 -18.35 -2.00
N CYS A 31 -24.16 -18.10 -0.88
CA CYS A 31 -23.69 -18.35 0.46
C CYS A 31 -24.64 -19.34 1.14
N ARG A 32 -24.47 -20.66 0.92
CA ARG A 32 -25.12 -21.66 1.78
C ARG A 32 -24.19 -22.80 2.18
N SER A 33 -23.88 -22.76 3.47
CA SER A 33 -23.50 -23.85 4.38
C SER A 33 -24.42 -25.07 4.26
N VAL A 34 -23.90 -26.30 4.43
CA VAL A 34 -24.07 -27.15 5.65
C VAL A 34 -23.47 -28.57 5.50
N HIS A 35 -23.11 -29.14 6.66
CA HIS A 35 -22.81 -30.54 7.02
C HIS A 35 -21.37 -31.05 6.81
N SER A 36 -20.59 -31.22 7.88
CA SER A 36 -20.65 -32.27 8.93
C SER A 36 -20.00 -33.57 8.46
N HIS A 37 -18.77 -33.82 8.91
CA HIS A 37 -18.39 -35.09 9.55
C HIS A 37 -17.13 -34.87 10.39
N PHE A 38 -17.38 -34.79 11.70
CA PHE A 38 -16.43 -35.01 12.77
C PHE A 38 -16.44 -36.51 13.05
N GLU A 39 -15.34 -37.21 12.76
CA GLU A 39 -15.12 -38.56 13.28
C GLU A 39 -13.82 -38.57 14.07
N GLY A 40 -13.96 -38.67 15.38
CA GLY A 40 -12.90 -39.04 16.28
C GLY A 40 -12.76 -40.56 16.37
N THR A 41 -11.52 -41.03 16.46
CA THR A 41 -11.16 -42.33 17.05
C THR A 41 -9.81 -42.11 17.76
N ALA A 42 -9.82 -42.01 19.09
CA ALA A 42 -9.57 -43.10 20.05
C ALA A 42 -8.06 -43.33 20.34
N SER A 43 -7.66 -42.94 21.55
CA SER A 43 -6.39 -43.29 22.22
C SER A 43 -6.26 -44.78 22.47
N PRO A 44 -5.02 -45.30 22.49
CA PRO A 44 -4.42 -45.89 23.71
C PRO A 44 -2.91 -45.55 23.78
N GLY A 45 -2.14 -45.57 24.86
CA GLY A 45 -2.21 -46.16 26.19
C GLY A 45 -0.76 -46.21 26.73
N ILE A 46 -0.53 -45.61 27.90
CA ILE A 46 0.38 -46.03 28.99
C ILE A 46 1.39 -47.18 28.74
N ARG A 47 2.69 -46.95 29.01
CA ARG A 47 3.51 -47.62 30.06
C ARG A 47 5.02 -47.34 29.95
N GLY A 48 5.62 -47.00 31.11
CA GLY A 48 7.01 -47.32 31.50
C GLY A 48 8.09 -46.38 30.94
N SER A 49 9.17 -46.04 31.63
CA SER A 49 9.69 -46.43 32.96
C SER A 49 10.82 -45.46 33.32
N LEU A 50 11.06 -45.35 34.63
CA LEU A 50 12.26 -44.83 35.30
C LEU A 50 13.56 -44.90 34.49
N ALA A 51 14.33 -43.81 34.52
CA ALA A 51 15.76 -43.87 34.86
C ALA A 51 16.24 -42.50 35.37
N VAL A 52 16.95 -42.55 36.49
CA VAL A 52 17.46 -41.43 37.29
C VAL A 52 18.99 -41.43 37.20
N SER A 53 19.56 -40.27 36.82
CA SER A 53 20.91 -39.71 37.14
C SER A 53 22.18 -40.52 36.77
N PRO A 54 23.42 -39.96 36.76
CA PRO A 54 23.91 -38.69 37.33
C PRO A 54 24.89 -37.85 36.46
N SER A 55 25.28 -36.71 37.04
CA SER A 55 26.32 -35.73 36.72
C SER A 55 27.66 -36.26 36.17
N THR A 56 28.32 -35.50 35.29
CA THR A 56 29.74 -35.07 35.35
C THR A 56 30.15 -34.33 34.07
N GLY A 57 30.87 -33.21 34.21
CA GLY A 57 31.84 -32.77 33.21
C GLY A 57 31.49 -31.47 32.47
N GLY A 58 32.13 -30.38 32.90
CA GLY A 58 32.13 -29.12 32.17
C GLY A 58 32.79 -29.26 30.80
N ALA A 59 32.18 -28.64 29.81
CA ALA A 59 32.84 -28.19 28.60
C ALA A 59 32.30 -26.78 28.30
N ASN A 60 33.22 -25.83 28.40
CA ASN A 60 33.08 -24.46 27.92
C ASN A 60 32.93 -24.52 26.39
N LEU A 61 31.70 -24.58 25.91
CA LEU A 61 31.40 -24.39 24.49
C LEU A 61 30.91 -22.97 24.32
N LEU A 62 31.83 -22.17 23.78
CA LEU A 62 31.62 -20.88 23.14
C LEU A 62 30.22 -20.85 22.51
N LEU A 63 29.33 -20.06 23.11
CA LEU A 63 28.05 -19.75 22.49
C LEU A 63 28.35 -19.07 21.14
N PRO A 64 27.85 -19.58 20.01
CA PRO A 64 27.84 -18.78 18.79
C PRO A 64 27.02 -17.50 19.06
N PRO A 65 27.46 -16.32 18.60
CA PRO A 65 26.60 -15.15 18.64
C PRO A 65 25.39 -15.37 17.73
N ASP A 66 24.22 -15.42 18.36
CA ASP A 66 22.89 -15.04 17.87
C ASP A 66 22.40 -15.66 16.54
N GLU A 67 22.01 -16.94 16.58
CA GLU A 67 21.07 -17.55 15.63
C GLU A 67 19.62 -17.29 16.09
N SER A 68 19.18 -16.03 16.07
CA SER A 68 17.75 -15.72 16.21
C SER A 68 17.34 -14.46 15.45
N ASN A 69 17.60 -14.41 14.14
CA ASN A 69 16.87 -13.50 13.26
C ASN A 69 16.31 -14.20 12.02
N SER A 70 15.37 -15.13 12.23
CA SER A 70 14.47 -15.61 11.17
C SER A 70 13.23 -14.70 11.02
N ARG A 71 13.47 -13.40 10.86
CA ARG A 71 12.56 -12.43 10.23
C ARG A 71 13.43 -11.60 9.30
N SER A 72 13.18 -11.74 8.00
CA SER A 72 13.89 -11.13 6.87
C SER A 72 14.81 -9.98 7.26
N ALA A 73 16.12 -10.21 7.25
CA ALA A 73 17.11 -9.17 7.41
C ALA A 73 17.05 -8.26 6.19
N VAL A 74 16.13 -7.30 6.19
CA VAL A 74 16.10 -6.22 5.21
C VAL A 74 17.37 -5.41 5.39
N SER A 75 18.09 -5.15 4.31
CA SER A 75 19.29 -4.32 4.35
C SER A 75 18.97 -2.92 4.86
N ARG A 76 19.84 -2.37 5.72
CA ARG A 76 19.70 -0.99 6.23
C ARG A 76 19.64 0.02 5.09
N GLU A 77 20.42 -0.24 4.04
CA GLU A 77 20.48 0.52 2.79
C GLU A 77 19.08 0.72 2.17
N ALA A 78 18.28 -0.35 2.10
CA ALA A 78 16.94 -0.29 1.53
C ALA A 78 15.97 0.49 2.43
N LEU A 79 16.13 0.39 3.76
CA LEU A 79 15.36 1.18 4.73
C LEU A 79 15.70 2.67 4.63
N ASP A 80 16.99 3.02 4.52
CA ASP A 80 17.45 4.39 4.31
C ASP A 80 16.89 4.96 3.00
N ARG A 81 16.91 4.19 1.90
CA ARG A 81 16.29 4.60 0.64
C ARG A 81 14.80 4.89 0.78
N VAL A 82 14.04 4.05 1.49
CA VAL A 82 12.61 4.30 1.76
C VAL A 82 12.43 5.59 2.57
N ALA A 83 13.23 5.76 3.63
CA ALA A 83 13.18 6.94 4.47
C ALA A 83 13.50 8.23 3.70
N GLU A 84 14.49 8.20 2.81
CA GLU A 84 14.84 9.32 1.94
C GLU A 84 13.71 9.67 0.97
N LEU A 85 13.12 8.67 0.29
CA LEU A 85 11.99 8.89 -0.61
C LEU A 85 10.82 9.57 0.09
N VAL A 86 10.47 9.08 1.30
CA VAL A 86 9.37 9.61 2.11
C VAL A 86 9.72 10.99 2.71
N LYS A 87 10.99 11.26 3.00
CA LYS A 87 11.44 12.55 3.53
C LYS A 87 11.52 13.64 2.46
N ASN A 88 11.89 13.27 1.23
CA ASN A 88 12.06 14.21 0.13
C ASN A 88 10.73 14.68 -0.47
N ASN A 89 9.63 13.97 -0.20
CA ASN A 89 8.32 14.27 -0.77
C ASN A 89 7.29 14.46 0.36
N GLU A 90 6.55 15.57 0.31
CA GLU A 90 5.49 15.85 1.30
C GLU A 90 4.30 14.88 1.19
N LEU A 91 4.06 14.34 -0.01
CA LEU A 91 3.17 13.23 -0.29
C LEU A 91 3.98 12.16 -1.02
N PHE A 92 3.89 10.89 -0.63
CA PHE A 92 4.55 9.81 -1.37
C PHE A 92 3.72 8.53 -1.34
N ALA A 93 3.61 7.82 -2.47
CA ALA A 93 2.83 6.60 -2.57
C ALA A 93 3.65 5.40 -3.05
N PHE A 94 3.68 4.33 -2.25
CA PHE A 94 4.17 3.02 -2.67
C PHE A 94 3.02 2.21 -3.27
N ILE A 95 3.07 1.97 -4.58
CA ILE A 95 2.00 1.32 -5.34
C ILE A 95 2.52 0.12 -6.12
N LYS A 96 1.60 -0.65 -6.71
CA LYS A 96 1.91 -1.75 -7.64
C LYS A 96 1.62 -1.28 -9.07
N GLY A 97 2.65 -1.14 -9.89
CA GLY A 97 2.60 -0.47 -11.19
C GLY A 97 2.82 1.04 -11.09
N SER A 98 2.19 1.81 -11.97
CA SER A 98 2.30 3.28 -12.03
C SER A 98 0.93 3.98 -11.86
N PRO A 99 0.89 5.30 -11.60
CA PRO A 99 -0.35 6.08 -11.60
C PRO A 99 -1.07 6.07 -12.95
N GLU A 100 -0.33 5.94 -14.05
CA GLU A 100 -0.85 5.83 -15.42
C GLU A 100 -1.37 4.41 -15.69
N GLU A 101 -0.62 3.39 -15.25
CA GLU A 101 -0.89 1.98 -15.49
C GLU A 101 -0.87 1.18 -14.17
N PRO A 102 -1.91 1.32 -13.32
CA PRO A 102 -1.95 0.59 -12.06
C PRO A 102 -2.21 -0.89 -12.29
N GLN A 103 -1.33 -1.74 -11.75
CA GLN A 103 -1.38 -3.20 -11.90
C GLN A 103 -2.21 -3.90 -10.81
N CYS A 104 -2.86 -3.14 -9.92
CA CYS A 104 -3.68 -3.66 -8.83
C CYS A 104 -4.91 -2.76 -8.60
N GLY A 105 -6.07 -3.36 -8.33
CA GLY A 105 -7.31 -2.62 -8.05
C GLY A 105 -7.19 -1.68 -6.85
N PHE A 106 -6.51 -2.10 -5.78
CA PHE A 106 -6.27 -1.24 -4.61
C PHE A 106 -5.36 -0.04 -4.94
N SER A 107 -4.34 -0.23 -5.78
CA SER A 107 -3.51 0.87 -6.26
C SER A 107 -4.30 1.85 -7.11
N ARG A 108 -5.20 1.35 -7.98
CA ARG A 108 -6.11 2.19 -8.77
C ARG A 108 -7.01 3.06 -7.88
N VAL A 109 -7.56 2.50 -6.79
CA VAL A 109 -8.40 3.24 -5.84
C VAL A 109 -7.61 4.40 -5.21
N VAL A 110 -6.38 4.17 -4.74
CA VAL A 110 -5.56 5.23 -4.15
C VAL A 110 -5.33 6.38 -5.13
N ILE A 111 -4.95 6.08 -6.37
CA ILE A 111 -4.71 7.11 -7.39
C ILE A 111 -5.99 7.89 -7.71
N GLN A 112 -7.13 7.20 -7.81
CA GLN A 112 -8.42 7.85 -8.05
C GLN A 112 -8.82 8.77 -6.89
N VAL A 113 -8.67 8.32 -5.65
CA VAL A 113 -8.99 9.11 -4.46
C VAL A 113 -8.11 10.36 -4.37
N LEU A 114 -6.79 10.22 -4.55
CA LEU A 114 -5.87 11.37 -4.51
C LEU A 114 -6.16 12.38 -5.63
N ARG A 115 -6.46 11.91 -6.85
CA ARG A 115 -6.87 12.78 -7.95
C ARG A 115 -8.21 13.47 -7.68
N ALA A 116 -9.17 12.76 -7.08
CA ALA A 116 -10.46 13.34 -6.70
C ALA A 116 -10.31 14.41 -5.61
N CYS A 117 -9.27 14.34 -4.77
CA CYS A 117 -8.92 15.39 -3.82
C CYS A 117 -8.24 16.61 -4.48
N GLY A 118 -7.90 16.57 -5.76
CA GLY A 118 -7.21 17.67 -6.47
C GLY A 118 -5.69 17.54 -6.53
N VAL A 119 -5.13 16.36 -6.20
CA VAL A 119 -3.69 16.11 -6.36
C VAL A 119 -3.38 15.80 -7.82
N THR A 120 -2.59 16.65 -8.47
CA THR A 120 -2.23 16.52 -9.89
C THR A 120 -0.98 15.65 -10.10
N SER A 121 0.03 15.81 -9.24
CA SER A 121 1.28 15.03 -9.28
C SER A 121 1.38 14.16 -8.03
N ILE A 122 1.40 12.85 -8.22
CA ILE A 122 1.53 11.87 -7.14
C ILE A 122 2.90 11.22 -7.30
N PRO A 123 3.94 11.65 -6.57
CA PRO A 123 5.22 10.96 -6.61
C PRO A 123 5.04 9.56 -6.02
N TYR A 124 5.64 8.58 -6.71
CA TYR A 124 5.40 7.18 -6.42
C TYR A 124 6.65 6.34 -6.63
N GLN A 125 6.63 5.14 -6.07
CA GLN A 125 7.58 4.10 -6.38
C GLN A 125 6.85 2.77 -6.56
N ASP A 126 7.12 2.10 -7.68
CA ASP A 126 6.59 0.76 -7.93
C ASP A 126 7.37 -0.27 -7.11
N VAL A 127 6.67 -0.96 -6.21
CA VAL A 127 7.24 -1.99 -5.33
C VAL A 127 7.36 -3.36 -6.02
N LEU A 128 6.85 -3.51 -7.24
CA LEU A 128 7.02 -4.73 -8.03
C LEU A 128 8.38 -4.81 -8.71
N LEU A 129 9.02 -3.66 -8.95
CA LEU A 129 10.32 -3.57 -9.62
C LEU A 129 11.49 -3.91 -8.69
N ASP A 130 11.35 -3.62 -7.40
CA ASP A 130 12.41 -3.80 -6.40
C ASP A 130 11.89 -4.64 -5.21
N PRO A 131 12.23 -5.95 -5.14
CA PRO A 131 11.77 -6.83 -4.08
C PRO A 131 12.38 -6.48 -2.71
N GLU A 132 13.58 -5.87 -2.70
CA GLU A 132 14.24 -5.44 -1.48
C GLU A 132 13.54 -4.22 -0.90
N LEU A 133 13.23 -3.23 -1.75
CA LEU A 133 12.41 -2.08 -1.38
C LEU A 133 11.04 -2.52 -0.85
N ARG A 134 10.40 -3.51 -1.50
CA ARG A 134 9.11 -4.05 -1.05
C ARG A 134 9.18 -4.62 0.37
N ALA A 135 10.28 -5.29 0.72
CA ALA A 135 10.48 -5.78 2.09
C ALA A 135 10.76 -4.62 3.06
N ALA A 136 11.57 -3.65 2.64
CA ALA A 136 11.90 -2.46 3.43
C ALA A 136 10.68 -1.61 3.78
N VAL A 137 9.79 -1.34 2.82
CA VAL A 137 8.57 -0.54 3.06
C VAL A 137 7.65 -1.21 4.10
N ARG A 138 7.53 -2.55 4.07
CA ARG A 138 6.74 -3.28 5.08
C ARG A 138 7.27 -3.09 6.50
N VAL A 139 8.60 -3.11 6.64
CA VAL A 139 9.27 -2.94 7.94
C VAL A 139 9.23 -1.47 8.38
N TYR A 140 9.49 -0.53 7.47
CA TYR A 140 9.50 0.90 7.74
C TYR A 140 8.12 1.43 8.16
N GLY A 141 7.08 1.11 7.39
CA GLY A 141 5.71 1.51 7.70
C GLY A 141 5.02 0.67 8.76
N GLN A 142 5.63 -0.43 9.22
CA GLN A 142 4.98 -1.44 10.06
C GLN A 142 3.63 -1.91 9.49
N TRP A 143 3.54 -1.96 8.15
CA TRP A 143 2.29 -2.18 7.42
C TRP A 143 2.48 -3.27 6.37
N GLU A 144 1.66 -4.32 6.41
CA GLU A 144 1.90 -5.54 5.63
C GLU A 144 1.35 -5.47 4.18
N THR A 145 0.38 -4.60 3.94
CA THR A 145 -0.33 -4.53 2.64
C THR A 145 0.17 -3.37 1.77
N PHE A 146 -0.11 -3.46 0.47
CA PHE A 146 0.14 -2.39 -0.50
C PHE A 146 -1.16 -2.14 -1.26
N PRO A 147 -1.44 -0.89 -1.66
CA PRO A 147 -0.60 0.31 -1.62
C PRO A 147 -0.43 0.92 -0.21
N GLN A 148 0.60 1.76 -0.03
CA GLN A 148 0.85 2.55 1.20
C GLN A 148 1.09 4.01 0.83
N VAL A 149 0.44 4.94 1.53
CA VAL A 149 0.56 6.39 1.28
C VAL A 149 1.09 7.10 2.52
N TYR A 150 2.10 7.93 2.29
CA TYR A 150 2.76 8.74 3.29
C TYR A 150 2.48 10.22 3.02
N ILE A 151 2.20 10.97 4.08
CA ILE A 151 2.09 12.43 4.04
C ILE A 151 2.94 12.99 5.18
N HIS A 152 3.84 13.92 4.89
CA HIS A 152 4.78 14.51 5.85
C HIS A 152 5.54 13.46 6.69
N GLN A 153 6.03 12.41 6.03
CA GLN A 153 6.73 11.29 6.66
C GLN A 153 5.87 10.40 7.59
N GLU A 154 4.57 10.66 7.67
CA GLU A 154 3.62 9.85 8.43
C GLU A 154 2.85 8.91 7.51
N LEU A 155 2.73 7.64 7.90
CA LEU A 155 1.91 6.67 7.19
C LEU A 155 0.42 6.99 7.42
N ILE A 156 -0.28 7.36 6.37
CA ILE A 156 -1.73 7.55 6.40
C ILE A 156 -2.46 6.22 6.30
N GLY A 157 -1.94 5.32 5.46
CA GLY A 157 -2.43 3.95 5.33
C GLY A 157 -2.54 3.47 3.89
N GLY A 158 -3.37 2.44 3.69
CA GLY A 158 -3.64 1.85 2.38
C GLY A 158 -4.93 2.33 1.72
N ALA A 159 -5.36 1.62 0.68
CA ALA A 159 -6.51 2.00 -0.14
C ALA A 159 -7.82 2.16 0.66
N ASP A 160 -8.12 1.23 1.57
CA ASP A 160 -9.36 1.24 2.34
C ASP A 160 -9.44 2.44 3.30
N ILE A 161 -8.31 2.77 3.95
CA ILE A 161 -8.22 3.90 4.88
C ILE A 161 -8.34 5.22 4.11
N LEU A 162 -7.63 5.36 2.99
CA LEU A 162 -7.74 6.56 2.15
C LEU A 162 -9.16 6.76 1.64
N LEU A 163 -9.84 5.69 1.21
CA LEU A 163 -11.22 5.76 0.76
C LEU A 163 -12.19 6.16 1.89
N ASP A 164 -11.96 5.67 3.12
CA ASP A 164 -12.75 6.07 4.28
C ASP A 164 -12.51 7.54 4.66
N MET A 165 -11.26 7.98 4.69
CA MET A 165 -10.90 9.38 4.96
C MET A 165 -11.42 10.34 3.88
N PHE A 166 -11.47 9.89 2.63
CA PHE A 166 -12.07 10.64 1.52
C PHE A 166 -13.58 10.82 1.73
N LYS A 167 -14.30 9.75 2.08
CA LYS A 167 -15.75 9.83 2.38
C LYS A 167 -16.06 10.74 3.55
N LYS A 168 -15.15 10.81 4.53
CA LYS A 168 -15.24 11.70 5.70
C LYS A 168 -14.75 13.12 5.42
N GLN A 169 -14.27 13.42 4.21
CA GLN A 169 -13.63 14.69 3.82
C GLN A 169 -12.34 15.04 4.61
N THR A 170 -11.97 14.27 5.64
CA THR A 170 -10.75 14.45 6.44
C THR A 170 -9.47 14.36 5.60
N LEU A 171 -9.46 13.53 4.54
CA LEU A 171 -8.30 13.46 3.64
C LEU A 171 -8.07 14.77 2.89
N GLN A 172 -9.14 15.41 2.42
CA GLN A 172 -9.06 16.65 1.67
C GLN A 172 -8.60 17.80 2.57
N GLU A 173 -9.13 17.89 3.80
CA GLU A 173 -8.68 18.85 4.81
C GLU A 173 -7.19 18.68 5.13
N LEU A 174 -6.73 17.43 5.27
CA LEU A 174 -5.33 17.13 5.52
C LEU A 174 -4.44 17.57 4.35
N LEU A 175 -4.83 17.25 3.11
CA LEU A 175 -4.09 17.67 1.92
C LEU A 175 -4.07 19.19 1.73
N GLN A 176 -5.18 19.88 2.01
CA GLN A 176 -5.28 21.34 1.97
C GLN A 176 -4.41 22.00 3.04
N LYS A 177 -4.42 21.45 4.27
CA LYS A 177 -3.58 21.93 5.37
C LYS A 177 -2.08 21.90 5.01
N HIS A 178 -1.69 20.95 4.18
CA HIS A 178 -0.33 20.79 3.69
C HIS A 178 -0.09 21.42 2.31
N SER A 179 -1.06 22.17 1.76
CA SER A 179 -0.97 22.85 0.47
C SER A 179 -0.66 21.92 -0.72
N LEU A 180 -1.08 20.65 -0.62
CA LEU A 180 -0.80 19.61 -1.62
C LEU A 180 -1.85 19.54 -2.75
N VAL A 181 -2.89 20.37 -2.66
CA VAL A 181 -3.99 20.43 -3.62
C VAL A 181 -4.13 21.84 -4.15
N GLN A 182 -4.41 21.96 -5.45
CA GLN A 182 -4.86 23.21 -6.04
C GLN A 182 -6.34 23.34 -5.65
N GLU A 183 -6.72 24.45 -5.00
CA GLU A 183 -8.12 24.72 -4.66
C GLU A 183 -8.96 24.82 -5.94
N ASP A 184 -9.58 23.72 -6.36
CA ASP A 184 -10.77 23.79 -7.21
C ASP A 184 -11.97 23.86 -6.28
N SER A 185 -12.35 25.10 -5.98
CA SER A 185 -13.50 25.50 -5.19
C SER A 185 -14.79 25.15 -5.93
N ALA A 186 -15.08 23.85 -6.06
CA ALA A 186 -16.35 23.34 -6.56
C ALA A 186 -17.06 22.56 -5.45
N HIS A 187 -17.75 23.30 -4.58
CA HIS A 187 -18.96 22.81 -3.93
C HIS A 187 -20.11 23.76 -4.31
N PRO A 188 -21.08 23.33 -5.14
CA PRO A 188 -22.39 23.97 -5.20
C PRO A 188 -23.22 23.73 -3.94
#